data_AF-F7DEK9-F1
#
_entry.id   AF-F7DEK9-F1
#
_cell.length_a   1.000
_cell.length_b   1.000
_cell.length_c   1.000
_cell.angle_alpha   90.00
_cell.angle_beta   90.00
_cell.angle_gamma   90.00
#
_symmetry.space_group_name_H-M   'P 1'
#
loop_
_entity.id
_entity.type
_entity.pdbx_description
1 polymer ?
#
loop_
_entity_poly.entity_id
_entity_poly.type
_entity_poly.pdbx_seq_one_letter_code
_entity_poly.pdbx_strand_id
1 'polypeptide(L)'
;MSNHFFLLHLLLPLLFFHQAYGQFPHECATLEALRSRECCPDLFPGADPGTDKCGSLSGRGRCEAVNADSRPHSPQYPHDGRDDRERWPTRFFNRTCRCNGNFSGYNCGVCRHGWRGDNCDQRILTGK
;
A
#
# COMPACT_ATOMS: atom_id res chain seq x y z
N MET A 1 30.88 -27.09 26.14
CA MET A 1 30.90 -27.07 24.66
C MET A 1 29.52 -27.34 24.03
N SER A 2 28.52 -27.86 24.76
CA SER A 2 27.20 -28.23 24.20
C SER A 2 26.22 -27.06 24.00
N ASN A 3 26.15 -26.09 24.93
CA ASN A 3 25.17 -24.99 24.87
C ASN A 3 25.39 -23.99 23.73
N HIS A 4 26.64 -23.73 23.32
CA HIS A 4 26.92 -22.77 22.24
C HIS A 4 26.47 -23.27 20.87
N PHE A 5 26.62 -24.57 20.59
CA PHE A 5 26.14 -25.19 19.35
C PHE A 5 24.62 -25.18 19.26
N PHE A 6 23.94 -25.43 20.39
CA PHE A 6 22.47 -25.39 20.45
C PHE A 6 21.92 -23.98 20.19
N LEU A 7 22.52 -22.96 20.81
CA LEU A 7 22.17 -21.55 20.57
C LEU A 7 22.46 -21.12 19.12
N LEU A 8 23.57 -21.58 18.54
CA LEU A 8 23.91 -21.29 17.15
C LEU A 8 22.86 -21.87 16.20
N HIS A 9 22.44 -23.13 16.39
CA HIS A 9 21.40 -23.77 15.58
C HIS A 9 20.01 -23.11 15.71
N LEU A 10 19.68 -22.54 16.87
CA LEU A 10 18.44 -21.80 17.10
C LEU A 10 18.45 -20.40 16.46
N LEU A 11 19.61 -19.73 16.42
CA LEU A 11 19.75 -18.37 15.88
C LEU A 11 20.04 -18.34 14.38
N LEU A 12 20.65 -19.39 13.83
CA LEU A 12 20.98 -19.51 12.41
C LEU A 12 19.78 -19.36 11.45
N PRO A 13 18.58 -19.96 11.69
CA PRO A 13 17.44 -19.78 10.79
C PRO A 13 16.89 -18.35 10.78
N LEU A 14 17.02 -17.60 11.88
CA LEU A 14 16.60 -16.19 11.96
C LEU A 14 17.45 -15.28 11.06
N LEU A 15 18.69 -15.67 10.76
CA LEU A 15 19.56 -14.96 9.82
C LEU A 15 19.17 -15.21 8.34
N PHE A 16 18.37 -16.23 8.05
CA PHE A 16 17.90 -16.56 6.70
C PHE A 16 16.49 -16.03 6.39
N PHE A 17 15.75 -15.53 7.38
CA PHE A 17 14.49 -14.83 7.15
C PHE A 17 14.76 -13.42 6.58
N HIS A 18 14.91 -13.33 5.26
CA HIS A 18 14.93 -12.04 4.58
C HIS A 18 13.56 -11.38 4.66
N GLN A 19 13.55 -10.10 5.04
CA GLN A 19 12.40 -9.22 4.86
C GLN A 19 12.12 -9.10 3.36
N ALA A 20 11.02 -9.69 2.90
CA ALA A 20 10.57 -9.49 1.53
C ALA A 20 9.84 -8.14 1.44
N TYR A 21 10.36 -7.25 0.59
CA TYR A 21 9.68 -5.99 0.26
C TYR A 21 8.84 -6.18 -1.01
N GLY A 22 7.61 -5.68 -0.97
CA GLY A 22 6.70 -5.65 -2.11
C GLY A 22 6.33 -4.22 -2.50
N GLN A 23 6.03 -4.01 -3.78
CA GLN A 23 5.55 -2.71 -4.28
C GLN A 23 4.10 -2.45 -3.87
N PHE A 24 3.25 -3.48 -3.89
CA PHE A 24 1.86 -3.40 -3.43
C PHE A 24 1.77 -3.78 -1.95
N PRO A 25 0.79 -3.24 -1.20
CA PRO A 25 0.50 -3.70 0.16
C PRO A 25 0.32 -5.22 0.17
N HIS A 26 0.84 -5.88 1.20
CA HIS A 26 0.76 -7.34 1.34
C HIS A 26 -0.70 -7.83 1.28
N GLU A 27 -1.62 -7.06 1.86
CA GLU A 27 -3.07 -7.29 1.86
C GLU A 27 -3.68 -7.28 0.44
N CYS A 28 -3.06 -6.56 -0.50
CA CYS A 28 -3.45 -6.53 -1.91
C CYS A 28 -2.69 -7.53 -2.78
N ALA A 29 -1.61 -8.15 -2.27
CA ALA A 29 -0.83 -9.17 -2.97
C ALA A 29 -1.50 -10.56 -2.85
N THR A 30 -2.83 -10.59 -3.00
CA THR A 30 -3.66 -11.79 -2.89
C THR A 30 -4.38 -12.07 -4.20
N LEU A 31 -4.74 -13.33 -4.43
CA LEU A 31 -5.49 -13.72 -5.62
C LEU A 31 -6.86 -13.04 -5.69
N GLU A 32 -7.49 -12.81 -4.55
CA GLU A 32 -8.77 -12.12 -4.44
C GLU A 32 -8.67 -10.66 -4.91
N ALA A 33 -7.71 -9.90 -4.36
CA ALA A 33 -7.51 -8.50 -4.71
C ALA A 33 -7.08 -8.32 -6.19
N LEU A 34 -6.19 -9.19 -6.69
CA LEU A 34 -5.76 -9.14 -8.09
C LEU A 34 -6.89 -9.49 -9.06
N ARG A 35 -7.77 -10.43 -8.71
CA ARG A 35 -8.94 -10.77 -9.54
C ARG A 35 -10.02 -9.70 -9.51
N SER A 36 -10.29 -9.11 -8.34
CA SER A 36 -11.25 -8.02 -8.20
C SER A 36 -10.74 -6.70 -8.79
N ARG A 37 -9.41 -6.58 -8.97
CA ARG A 37 -8.70 -5.38 -9.40
C ARG A 37 -8.91 -4.19 -8.45
N GLU A 38 -9.18 -4.49 -7.18
CA GLU A 38 -9.38 -3.51 -6.12
C GLU A 38 -8.30 -3.68 -5.03
N CYS A 39 -7.51 -2.64 -4.81
CA CYS A 39 -6.58 -2.56 -3.67
C CYS A 39 -7.06 -1.47 -2.72
N CYS A 40 -8.00 -1.84 -1.85
CA CYS A 40 -8.62 -0.97 -0.85
C CYS A 40 -8.71 -1.69 0.50
N PRO A 41 -7.58 -1.93 1.19
CA PRO A 41 -7.60 -2.61 2.47
C PRO A 41 -8.30 -1.76 3.54
N ASP A 42 -8.81 -2.46 4.56
CA ASP A 42 -9.40 -1.81 5.74
C ASP A 42 -8.33 -1.03 6.51
N LEU A 43 -8.75 0.08 7.13
CA LEU A 43 -7.90 0.76 8.10
C LEU A 43 -7.84 -0.01 9.42
N PHE A 44 -9.00 -0.38 9.95
CA PHE A 44 -9.12 -1.25 11.12
C PHE A 44 -9.85 -2.54 10.73
N PRO A 45 -9.14 -3.65 10.51
CA PRO A 45 -9.78 -4.92 10.20
C PRO A 45 -10.63 -5.38 11.40
N GLY A 46 -11.95 -5.41 11.21
CA GLY A 46 -12.92 -5.88 12.19
C GLY A 46 -13.23 -7.38 12.07
N ALA A 47 -14.32 -7.82 12.71
CA ALA A 47 -14.84 -9.18 12.55
C ALA A 47 -15.32 -9.46 11.12
N ASP A 48 -15.86 -8.42 10.45
CA ASP A 48 -16.32 -8.46 9.06
C ASP A 48 -15.31 -7.70 8.17
N PRO A 49 -14.51 -8.41 7.35
CA PRO A 49 -13.57 -7.78 6.43
C PRO A 49 -14.27 -6.93 5.36
N GLY A 50 -13.64 -5.82 4.97
CA GLY A 50 -14.11 -4.91 3.95
C GLY A 50 -15.11 -3.85 4.45
N THR A 51 -15.31 -3.72 5.75
CA THR A 51 -16.25 -2.76 6.35
C THR A 51 -15.65 -1.37 6.53
N ASP A 52 -14.33 -1.23 6.60
CA ASP A 52 -13.62 0.03 6.83
C ASP A 52 -12.57 0.30 5.74
N LYS A 53 -12.89 -0.07 4.50
CA LYS A 53 -12.00 0.13 3.34
C LYS A 53 -11.58 1.58 3.25
N CYS A 54 -10.27 1.81 3.25
CA CYS A 54 -9.69 3.16 3.19
C CYS A 54 -10.09 4.08 4.36
N GLY A 55 -10.47 3.52 5.51
CA GLY A 55 -10.92 4.30 6.68
C GLY A 55 -12.24 5.02 6.44
N SER A 56 -13.16 4.41 5.70
CA SER A 56 -14.47 5.00 5.35
C SER A 56 -15.33 5.31 6.57
N LEU A 57 -15.28 4.47 7.62
CA LEU A 57 -16.07 4.66 8.84
C LEU A 57 -15.63 5.88 9.65
N SER A 58 -14.36 6.24 9.56
CA SER A 58 -13.78 7.41 10.21
C SER A 58 -13.67 8.64 9.30
N GLY A 59 -14.17 8.54 8.06
CA GLY A 59 -14.12 9.63 7.08
C GLY A 59 -12.71 9.94 6.55
N ARG A 60 -11.73 9.06 6.76
CA ARG A 60 -10.34 9.24 6.32
C ARG A 60 -10.15 9.06 4.83
N GLY A 61 -11.02 8.31 4.18
CA GLY A 61 -10.96 8.07 2.75
C GLY A 61 -12.08 7.21 2.24
N ARG A 62 -11.98 6.83 0.97
CA ARG A 62 -12.91 5.91 0.32
C ARG A 62 -12.22 5.20 -0.84
N CYS A 63 -12.74 4.03 -1.19
CA CYS A 63 -12.27 3.27 -2.34
C CYS A 63 -12.83 3.87 -3.64
N GLU A 64 -11.97 4.35 -4.53
CA GLU A 64 -12.35 5.04 -5.77
C GLU A 64 -11.66 4.44 -6.99
N ALA A 65 -12.19 4.73 -8.18
CA ALA A 65 -11.52 4.39 -9.43
C ALA A 65 -10.18 5.14 -9.55
N VAL A 66 -9.17 4.44 -10.03
CA VAL A 66 -7.84 5.01 -10.31
C VAL A 66 -7.95 6.00 -11.46
N ASN A 67 -7.38 7.19 -11.28
CA ASN A 67 -7.18 8.16 -12.36
C ASN A 67 -5.75 8.04 -12.90
N ALA A 68 -5.56 7.29 -14.00
CA ALA A 68 -4.28 7.14 -14.67
C ALA A 68 -4.22 8.02 -15.93
N ASP A 69 -3.04 8.55 -16.25
CA ASP A 69 -2.85 9.37 -17.45
C ASP A 69 -3.17 8.57 -18.72
N SER A 70 -4.03 9.13 -19.56
CA SER A 70 -4.49 8.53 -20.81
C SER A 70 -3.98 9.29 -22.05
N ARG A 71 -3.23 10.38 -21.84
CA ARG A 71 -2.62 11.16 -22.93
C ARG A 71 -1.60 10.32 -23.68
N PRO A 72 -1.41 10.57 -24.99
CA PRO A 72 -0.40 9.86 -25.77
C PRO A 72 1.02 10.19 -25.27
N HIS A 73 1.91 9.20 -25.33
CA HIS A 73 3.34 9.38 -25.08
C HIS A 73 4.12 9.51 -26.39
N SER A 74 5.44 9.75 -26.28
CA SER A 74 6.36 9.81 -27.41
C SER A 74 6.30 8.51 -28.24
N PRO A 75 6.43 8.59 -29.57
CA PRO A 75 6.54 7.42 -30.44
C PRO A 75 7.80 6.58 -30.20
N GLN A 76 8.73 7.05 -29.35
CA GLN A 76 9.93 6.31 -28.95
C GLN A 76 9.61 4.96 -28.28
N TYR A 77 8.43 4.82 -27.67
CA TYR A 77 7.95 3.55 -27.12
C TYR A 77 6.87 2.96 -28.05
N PRO A 78 7.20 1.98 -28.92
CA PRO A 78 6.28 1.44 -29.92
C PRO A 78 5.57 0.15 -29.46
N HIS A 79 5.49 -0.11 -28.15
CA HIS A 79 5.10 -1.41 -27.60
C HIS A 79 3.82 -1.36 -26.75
N ASP A 80 2.88 -0.47 -27.07
CA ASP A 80 1.61 -0.35 -26.36
C ASP A 80 0.91 -1.70 -26.18
N GLY A 81 0.46 -1.97 -24.95
CA GLY A 81 -0.18 -3.22 -24.55
C GLY A 81 0.79 -4.35 -24.24
N ARG A 82 2.08 -4.08 -23.98
CA ARG A 82 3.09 -5.11 -23.68
C ARG A 82 3.71 -4.96 -22.30
N ASP A 83 3.63 -3.78 -21.69
CA ASP A 83 4.29 -3.49 -20.42
C ASP A 83 3.28 -3.14 -19.32
N ASP A 84 3.41 -3.81 -18.18
CA ASP A 84 2.51 -3.65 -17.03
C ASP A 84 2.58 -2.24 -16.40
N ARG A 85 3.62 -1.47 -16.74
CA ARG A 85 3.84 -0.10 -16.28
C ARG A 85 3.04 0.93 -17.09
N GLU A 86 2.51 0.55 -18.26
CA GLU A 86 1.67 1.43 -19.05
C GLU A 86 0.40 1.81 -18.29
N ARG A 87 0.13 3.13 -18.19
CA ARG A 87 -1.00 3.67 -17.41
C ARG A 87 -1.03 3.09 -16.00
N TRP A 88 0.14 2.94 -15.38
CA TRP A 88 0.29 2.41 -14.03
C TRP A 88 -0.70 3.08 -13.05
N PRO A 89 -1.33 2.32 -12.13
CA PRO A 89 -1.24 0.88 -11.88
C PRO A 89 -2.33 0.03 -12.57
N THR A 90 -2.99 0.56 -13.62
CA THR A 90 -4.28 0.01 -14.11
C THR A 90 -4.24 -1.44 -14.59
N ARG A 91 -3.07 -1.99 -14.92
CA ARG A 91 -2.89 -3.41 -15.29
C ARG A 91 -3.21 -4.35 -14.13
N PHE A 92 -2.96 -3.93 -12.89
CA PHE A 92 -3.23 -4.69 -11.66
C PHE A 92 -4.54 -4.23 -11.00
N PHE A 93 -4.63 -2.95 -10.67
CA PHE A 93 -5.75 -2.40 -9.90
C PHE A 93 -6.39 -1.21 -10.62
N ASN A 94 -7.71 -1.23 -10.76
CA ASN A 94 -8.49 -0.12 -11.28
C ASN A 94 -9.22 0.65 -10.17
N ARG A 95 -9.16 0.17 -8.92
CA ARG A 95 -9.69 0.84 -7.74
C ARG A 95 -8.65 0.88 -6.61
N THR A 96 -8.46 2.05 -6.01
CA THR A 96 -7.52 2.28 -4.89
C THR A 96 -8.08 3.26 -3.88
N CYS A 97 -7.49 3.32 -2.69
CA CYS A 97 -7.87 4.30 -1.68
C CYS A 97 -7.55 5.73 -2.11
N ARG A 98 -8.54 6.61 -2.00
CA ARG A 98 -8.38 8.06 -2.08
C ARG A 98 -8.66 8.65 -0.70
N CYS A 99 -7.63 9.25 -0.11
CA CYS A 99 -7.69 9.81 1.23
C CYS A 99 -8.18 11.26 1.24
N ASN A 100 -8.95 11.60 2.27
CA ASN A 100 -9.51 12.93 2.50
C ASN A 100 -8.51 13.82 3.25
N GLY A 101 -8.57 15.13 3.00
CA GLY A 101 -7.76 16.12 3.74
C GLY A 101 -6.27 15.79 3.78
N ASN A 102 -5.70 15.76 4.99
CA ASN A 102 -4.29 15.48 5.26
C ASN A 102 -3.99 14.00 5.53
N PHE A 103 -4.97 13.10 5.40
CA PHE A 103 -4.73 11.66 5.45
C PHE A 103 -4.03 11.18 4.17
N SER A 104 -3.31 10.06 4.30
CA SER A 104 -2.46 9.45 3.28
C SER A 104 -2.20 7.97 3.59
N GLY A 105 -1.44 7.29 2.73
CA GLY A 105 -1.10 5.88 2.85
C GLY A 105 -2.07 4.97 2.11
N TYR A 106 -1.72 3.68 2.04
CA TYR A 106 -2.41 2.69 1.22
C TYR A 106 -3.85 2.38 1.70
N ASN A 107 -4.14 2.60 2.98
CA ASN A 107 -5.46 2.48 3.60
C ASN A 107 -5.94 3.78 4.29
N CYS A 108 -5.30 4.92 3.99
CA CYS A 108 -5.57 6.22 4.63
C CYS A 108 -5.25 6.31 6.13
N GLY A 109 -4.43 5.40 6.66
CA GLY A 109 -4.07 5.32 8.08
C GLY A 109 -2.93 6.23 8.53
N VAL A 110 -2.24 6.92 7.62
CA VAL A 110 -1.13 7.81 7.98
C VAL A 110 -1.38 9.23 7.48
N CYS A 111 -0.49 10.16 7.85
CA CYS A 111 -0.59 11.54 7.42
C CYS A 111 0.22 11.83 6.17
N ARG A 112 -0.19 12.85 5.42
CA ARG A 112 0.61 13.43 4.34
C ARG A 112 1.93 13.97 4.91
N HIS A 113 2.94 14.03 4.04
CA HIS A 113 4.22 14.63 4.40
C HIS A 113 4.02 16.05 4.98
N GLY A 114 4.67 16.33 6.11
CA GLY A 114 4.54 17.60 6.84
C GLY A 114 3.39 17.64 7.86
N TRP A 115 2.61 16.58 8.01
CA TRP A 115 1.53 16.45 9.00
C TRP A 115 1.75 15.24 9.91
N ARG A 116 1.22 15.32 11.13
CA ARG A 116 1.24 14.25 12.14
C ARG A 116 0.02 14.36 13.07
N GLY A 117 -0.05 13.46 14.05
CA GLY A 117 -1.17 13.33 14.98
C GLY A 117 -2.28 12.44 14.39
N ASP A 118 -3.14 11.90 15.24
CA ASP A 118 -4.15 10.92 14.83
C ASP A 118 -5.09 11.47 13.75
N ASN A 119 -5.40 12.77 13.81
CA ASN A 119 -6.27 13.47 12.85
C ASN A 119 -5.50 14.19 11.73
N CYS A 120 -4.17 14.05 11.67
CA CYS A 120 -3.32 14.72 10.68
C CYS A 120 -3.50 16.25 10.62
N ASP A 121 -3.69 16.86 11.79
CA ASP A 121 -3.96 18.28 12.00
C ASP A 121 -2.76 19.03 12.62
N GLN A 122 -1.68 18.32 12.96
CA GLN A 122 -0.47 18.90 13.52
C GLN A 122 0.61 19.03 12.46
N ARG A 123 1.04 20.25 12.15
CA ARG A 123 2.14 20.49 11.21
C ARG A 123 3.48 20.09 11.84
N ILE A 124 4.32 19.42 11.07
CA ILE A 124 5.72 19.19 11.43
C ILE A 124 6.47 20.50 11.18
N LEU A 125 6.87 21.17 12.25
CA LEU A 125 7.77 22.31 12.15
C LEU A 125 9.18 21.77 11.94
N THR A 126 9.68 21.83 10.71
CA THR A 126 11.11 21.70 10.47
C THR A 126 11.78 22.95 11.02
N GLY A 127 12.39 22.83 12.20
CA GLY A 127 13.29 23.85 12.73
C GLY A 127 14.39 24.10 11.70
N LYS A 128 14.59 25.36 11.34
CA LYS A 128 15.76 25.82 10.58
C LYS A 128 16.98 25.82 11.49
#